data_AF-A0A1I6YPY3-F1
#
_entry.id   AF-A0A1I6YPY3-F1
#
_cell.length_a   1.000
_cell.length_b   1.000
_cell.length_c   1.000
_cell.angle_alpha   90.00
_cell.angle_beta   90.00
_cell.angle_gamma   90.00
#
_symmetry.space_group_name_H-M   'P 1'
#
loop_
_entity.id
_entity.type
_entity.pdbx_description
1 polymer ?
#
loop_
_entity_poly.entity_id
_entity_poly.type
_entity_poly.pdbx_seq_one_letter_code
_entity_poly.pdbx_strand_id
1 'polypeptide(L)'
;MAKENNWNFNLEDGTPVTVTMRKNKWISVNGGNETNCKELKDGVESNFFENVFNIPLENGESVKLFVSETNKVLTYQGKDVTTGEEYLAAKVPAWSYAFIVLYVINWLFIIGGAIGAVIDIFAVAYTVQTATRSKKGTGAKVGLCIAIYVVVTILSLILAGLLANVLN
;
A
#
# COMPACT_ATOMS: atom_id res chain seq x y z
N MET A 1 9.22 -14.75 12.69
CA MET A 1 10.36 -13.88 12.34
C MET A 1 9.80 -12.60 11.75
N ALA A 2 10.12 -11.42 12.31
CA ALA A 2 9.60 -10.16 11.78
C ALA A 2 10.23 -9.90 10.40
N LYS A 3 9.41 -9.61 9.39
CA LYS A 3 9.87 -9.38 8.01
C LYS A 3 10.69 -8.08 7.97
N GLU A 4 11.99 -8.21 7.83
CA GLU A 4 12.92 -7.09 7.62
C GLU A 4 12.97 -6.78 6.11
N ASN A 5 12.91 -5.50 5.76
CA ASN A 5 13.08 -5.05 4.37
C ASN A 5 14.41 -4.33 4.29
N ASN A 6 15.22 -4.65 3.29
CA ASN A 6 16.54 -4.10 3.11
C ASN A 6 16.69 -3.62 1.67
N TRP A 7 17.16 -2.38 1.50
CA TRP A 7 17.43 -1.77 0.21
C TRP A 7 18.88 -1.31 0.17
N ASN A 8 19.61 -1.79 -0.82
CA ASN A 8 21.00 -1.42 -1.08
C ASN A 8 21.06 -0.68 -2.41
N PHE A 9 21.64 0.51 -2.43
CA PHE A 9 21.81 1.32 -3.63
C PHE A 9 23.02 2.24 -3.48
N ASN A 10 23.45 2.83 -4.59
CA ASN A 10 24.54 3.80 -4.58
C ASN A 10 23.98 5.20 -4.81
N LEU A 11 24.55 6.17 -4.13
CA LEU A 11 24.34 7.59 -4.41
C LEU A 11 25.02 7.98 -5.74
N GLU A 12 24.74 9.18 -6.26
CA GLU A 12 25.37 9.65 -7.50
C GLU A 12 26.90 9.76 -7.39
N ASP A 13 27.42 10.02 -6.19
CA ASP A 13 28.85 10.06 -5.90
C ASP A 13 29.49 8.65 -5.78
N GLY A 14 28.70 7.60 -5.92
CA GLY A 14 29.14 6.20 -5.81
C GLY A 14 29.16 5.64 -4.39
N THR A 15 28.77 6.42 -3.38
CA THR A 15 28.71 5.96 -1.98
C THR A 15 27.62 4.90 -1.81
N PRO A 16 27.95 3.70 -1.28
CA PRO A 16 26.96 2.68 -1.02
C PRO A 16 26.11 3.06 0.20
N VAL A 17 24.80 2.93 0.05
CA VAL A 17 23.82 3.19 1.10
C VAL A 17 22.92 1.97 1.30
N THR A 18 22.75 1.60 2.55
CA THR A 18 21.88 0.51 3.01
C THR A 18 20.79 1.09 3.87
N VAL A 19 19.54 0.96 3.45
CA VAL A 19 18.37 1.35 4.26
C VAL A 19 17.65 0.09 4.70
N THR A 20 17.47 -0.07 6.00
CA THR A 20 16.79 -1.23 6.59
C THR A 20 15.54 -0.79 7.34
N MET A 21 14.43 -1.49 7.11
CA MET A 21 13.17 -1.27 7.83
C MET A 21 12.78 -2.52 8.62
N ARG A 22 12.75 -2.38 9.95
CA ARG A 22 12.39 -3.44 10.88
C ARG A 22 10.98 -3.22 11.47
N LYS A 23 10.22 -4.31 11.59
CA LYS A 23 8.86 -4.32 12.19
C LYS A 23 7.90 -3.28 11.56
N ASN A 24 8.14 -2.89 10.30
CA ASN A 24 7.42 -1.82 9.60
C ASN A 24 7.37 -0.48 10.37
N LYS A 25 8.31 -0.21 11.27
CA LYS A 25 8.26 0.96 12.17
C LYS A 25 9.61 1.65 12.40
N TRP A 26 10.70 0.88 12.33
CA TRP A 26 12.04 1.35 12.66
C TRP A 26 12.89 1.36 11.41
N ILE A 27 13.55 2.47 11.13
CA ILE A 27 14.41 2.67 9.97
C ILE A 27 15.83 2.89 10.47
N SER A 28 16.80 2.20 9.88
CA SER A 28 18.22 2.49 10.03
C SER A 28 18.86 2.72 8.66
N VAL A 29 19.81 3.65 8.62
CA VAL A 29 20.66 3.93 7.46
C VAL A 29 22.06 3.44 7.81
N ASN A 30 22.68 2.65 6.92
CA ASN A 30 24.03 2.09 7.06
C ASN A 30 24.30 1.37 8.39
N GLY A 31 23.27 0.79 9.01
CA GLY A 31 23.39 0.12 10.32
C GLY A 31 23.53 1.08 11.51
N GLY A 32 23.32 2.38 11.31
CA GLY A 32 23.31 3.40 12.36
C GLY A 32 22.06 3.35 13.25
N ASN A 33 21.83 4.43 14.01
CA ASN A 33 20.74 4.53 14.97
C ASN A 33 19.36 4.35 14.30
N GLU A 34 18.50 3.57 14.95
CA GLU A 34 17.13 3.35 14.49
C GLU A 34 16.27 4.58 14.81
N THR A 35 15.59 5.10 13.80
CA THR A 35 14.63 6.20 13.92
C THR A 35 13.22 5.67 13.67
N ASN A 36 12.23 6.18 14.41
CA ASN A 36 10.84 5.77 14.21
C ASN A 36 10.27 6.41 12.94
N CYS A 37 9.56 5.64 12.10
CA CYS A 37 8.89 6.17 10.92
C CYS A 37 7.98 7.38 11.22
N LYS A 38 7.40 7.46 12.43
CA LYS A 38 6.54 8.60 12.82
C LYS A 38 7.30 9.93 12.90
N GLU A 39 8.58 9.90 13.24
CA GLU A 39 9.44 11.08 13.34
C GLU A 39 9.93 11.54 11.96
N LEU A 40 9.79 10.69 10.94
CA LEU A 40 10.23 10.92 9.56
C LEU A 40 9.11 11.40 8.63
N LYS A 41 7.95 11.78 9.20
CA LYS A 41 6.74 12.18 8.45
C LYS A 41 6.69 13.65 8.03
N ASP A 42 7.63 14.48 8.48
CA ASP A 42 7.53 15.93 8.25
C ASP A 42 7.64 16.32 6.77
N GLY A 43 6.64 17.07 6.30
CA GLY A 43 6.65 17.74 4.99
C GLY A 43 6.33 16.86 3.76
N VAL A 44 5.69 15.69 3.92
CA VAL A 44 5.45 14.75 2.81
C VAL A 44 3.97 14.47 2.57
N GLU A 45 3.56 14.43 1.30
CA GLU A 45 2.18 14.16 0.83
C GLU A 45 1.77 12.68 1.04
N SER A 46 1.66 12.25 2.29
CA SER A 46 1.01 10.98 2.60
C SER A 46 -0.47 11.05 2.21
N ASN A 47 -0.98 9.98 1.61
CA ASN A 47 -2.41 9.83 1.34
C ASN A 47 -2.98 8.67 2.17
N PHE A 48 -4.29 8.45 2.09
CA PHE A 48 -4.97 7.42 2.86
C PHE A 48 -4.42 6.00 2.62
N PHE A 49 -3.83 5.74 1.45
CA PHE A 49 -3.40 4.42 0.99
C PHE A 49 -1.88 4.24 0.94
N GLU A 50 -1.12 5.32 1.10
CA GLU A 50 0.33 5.34 1.02
C GLU A 50 0.89 6.39 1.98
N ASN A 51 1.62 5.91 3.00
CA ASN A 51 2.41 6.78 3.85
C ASN A 51 3.75 7.02 3.17
N VAL A 52 4.18 8.27 3.13
CA VAL A 52 5.48 8.65 2.61
C VAL A 52 6.34 9.17 3.76
N PHE A 53 7.54 8.62 3.88
CA PHE A 53 8.52 9.01 4.89
C PHE A 53 9.73 9.60 4.19
N ASN A 54 10.26 10.69 4.72
CA ASN A 54 11.51 11.27 4.25
C ASN A 54 12.65 10.83 5.17
N ILE A 55 13.58 10.04 4.65
CA ILE A 55 14.70 9.49 5.42
C ILE A 55 15.92 10.34 5.10
N PRO A 56 16.45 11.12 6.06
CA PRO A 56 17.69 11.87 5.84
C PRO A 56 18.88 10.91 5.73
N LEU A 57 19.79 11.25 4.83
CA LEU A 57 21.08 10.59 4.67
C LEU A 57 22.20 11.42 5.32
N GLU A 58 23.33 10.78 5.61
CA GLU A 58 24.47 11.43 6.28
C GLU A 58 25.10 12.57 5.47
N ASN A 59 24.97 12.52 4.13
CA ASN A 59 25.45 13.54 3.20
C ASN A 59 24.51 14.76 3.07
N GLY A 60 23.40 14.81 3.82
CA GLY A 60 22.40 15.88 3.76
C GLY A 60 21.35 15.71 2.65
N GLU A 61 21.46 14.68 1.82
CA GLU A 61 20.39 14.27 0.90
C GLU A 61 19.29 13.49 1.64
N SER A 62 18.20 13.17 0.94
CA SER A 62 17.11 12.41 1.53
C SER A 62 16.50 11.42 0.53
N VAL A 63 16.14 10.24 1.01
CA VAL A 63 15.37 9.25 0.24
C VAL A 63 13.93 9.19 0.71
N LYS A 64 13.00 8.93 -0.22
CA LYS A 64 11.59 8.79 0.12
C LYS A 64 11.22 7.33 0.18
N LEU A 65 10.66 6.91 1.31
CA LEU A 65 10.08 5.59 1.50
C LEU A 65 8.56 5.67 1.42
N PHE A 66 8.00 4.98 0.44
CA PHE A 66 6.57 4.82 0.23
C PHE A 66 6.11 3.50 0.83
N VAL A 67 5.16 3.54 1.75
CA VAL A 67 4.61 2.37 2.44
C VAL A 67 3.10 2.32 2.25
N SER A 68 2.64 1.33 1.50
CA SER A 68 1.23 0.91 1.45
C SER A 68 1.03 -0.40 2.22
N GLU A 69 -0.23 -0.84 2.36
CA GLU A 69 -0.53 -2.11 3.02
C GLU A 69 0.13 -3.31 2.32
N THR A 70 0.26 -3.24 0.99
CA THR A 70 0.68 -4.36 0.16
C THR A 70 2.15 -4.28 -0.26
N ASN A 71 2.77 -3.11 -0.21
CA ASN A 71 4.08 -2.88 -0.81
C ASN A 71 4.87 -1.78 -0.09
N LYS A 72 6.19 -1.87 -0.20
CA LYS A 72 7.12 -0.83 0.26
C LYS A 72 8.12 -0.52 -0.85
N VAL A 73 8.28 0.75 -1.17
CA VAL A 73 9.17 1.20 -2.24
C VAL A 73 10.05 2.33 -1.71
N LEU A 74 11.37 2.15 -1.81
CA LEU A 74 12.32 3.19 -1.50
C LEU A 74 12.74 3.87 -2.80
N THR A 75 12.79 5.20 -2.79
CA THR A 75 13.16 5.97 -3.96
C THR A 75 14.30 6.92 -3.65
N TYR A 76 15.24 7.02 -4.59
CA TYR A 76 16.31 8.01 -4.60
C TYR A 76 16.16 8.84 -5.87
N GLN A 77 16.13 10.17 -5.70
CA GLN A 77 15.88 11.12 -6.80
C GLN A 77 14.64 10.79 -7.66
N GLY A 78 13.58 10.27 -7.03
CA GLY A 78 12.33 9.93 -7.71
C GLY A 78 12.36 8.63 -8.51
N LYS A 79 13.42 7.83 -8.43
CA LYS A 79 13.49 6.48 -9.01
C LYS A 79 13.48 5.43 -7.93
N ASP A 80 12.75 4.33 -8.14
CA ASP A 80 12.77 3.17 -7.26
C ASP A 80 14.18 2.56 -7.27
N VAL A 81 14.78 2.43 -6.09
CA VAL A 81 16.15 1.92 -5.93
C VAL A 81 16.30 0.45 -6.34
N THR A 82 15.19 -0.29 -6.41
CA THR A 82 15.16 -1.71 -6.74
C THR A 82 15.01 -1.93 -8.25
N THR A 83 14.17 -1.12 -8.91
CA THR A 83 13.80 -1.31 -10.31
C THR A 83 14.42 -0.28 -11.26
N GLY A 84 14.85 0.87 -10.74
CA GLY A 84 15.35 2.01 -11.52
C GLY A 84 14.28 2.79 -12.26
N GLU A 85 13.01 2.38 -12.19
CA GLU A 85 11.89 3.10 -12.82
C GLU A 85 11.52 4.35 -12.01
N GLU A 86 11.03 5.39 -12.68
CA GLU A 86 10.47 6.57 -11.99
C GLU A 86 9.27 6.15 -11.13
N TYR A 87 9.27 6.62 -9.89
CA TYR A 87 8.23 6.33 -8.91
C TYR A 87 7.62 7.63 -8.40
N LEU A 88 6.36 7.86 -8.76
CA LEU A 88 5.54 8.93 -8.23
C LEU A 88 4.55 8.37 -7.21
N ALA A 89 4.27 9.14 -6.16
CA ALA A 89 3.26 8.81 -5.17
C ALA A 89 1.95 8.44 -5.88
N ALA A 90 1.35 7.33 -5.46
CA ALA A 90 0.18 6.78 -6.12
C ALA A 90 -1.04 7.71 -6.00
N LYS A 91 -1.29 8.57 -7.01
CA LYS A 91 -2.51 9.38 -7.07
C LYS A 91 -3.71 8.47 -7.32
N VAL A 92 -4.54 8.30 -6.29
CA VAL A 92 -5.76 7.49 -6.37
C VAL A 92 -6.76 8.15 -7.33
N PRO A 93 -7.18 7.46 -8.40
CA PRO A 93 -8.15 8.00 -9.33
C PRO A 93 -9.52 8.25 -8.67
N ALA A 94 -10.19 9.35 -9.00
CA ALA A 94 -11.49 9.68 -8.40
C ALA A 94 -12.56 8.57 -8.57
N TRP A 95 -12.53 7.85 -9.70
CA TRP A 95 -13.48 6.76 -9.96
C TRP A 95 -13.32 5.58 -8.99
N SER A 96 -12.13 5.32 -8.42
CA SER A 96 -11.95 4.17 -7.52
C SER A 96 -12.68 4.37 -6.19
N TYR A 97 -12.98 5.61 -5.80
CA TYR A 97 -13.82 5.90 -4.64
C TYR A 97 -15.25 5.36 -4.79
N ALA A 98 -15.78 5.25 -6.01
CA ALA A 98 -17.07 4.61 -6.23
C ALA A 98 -17.06 3.14 -5.79
N PHE A 99 -16.00 2.40 -6.12
CA PHE A 99 -15.85 1.01 -5.69
C PHE A 99 -15.66 0.88 -4.19
N ILE A 100 -14.91 1.81 -3.57
CA ILE A 100 -14.75 1.84 -2.10
C ILE A 100 -16.12 1.98 -1.42
N VAL A 101 -16.96 2.90 -1.91
CA VAL A 101 -18.32 3.07 -1.38
C VAL A 101 -19.16 1.80 -1.58
N LEU A 102 -19.03 1.13 -2.72
CA LEU A 102 -19.73 -0.14 -2.98
C LEU A 102 -19.29 -1.26 -2.01
N TYR A 103 -18.01 -1.35 -1.65
CA TYR A 103 -17.54 -2.31 -0.63
C TYR A 103 -18.08 -1.98 0.76
N VAL A 104 -18.18 -0.71 1.13
CA VAL A 104 -18.80 -0.30 2.40
C VAL A 104 -20.28 -0.69 2.44
N ILE A 105 -21.01 -0.49 1.33
CA ILE A 105 -22.41 -0.93 1.22
C ILE A 105 -22.50 -2.46 1.31
N ASN A 106 -21.65 -3.19 0.58
CA ASN A 106 -21.59 -4.65 0.64
C ASN A 106 -21.39 -5.15 2.08
N TRP A 107 -20.44 -4.55 2.80
CA TRP A 107 -20.18 -4.87 4.19
C TRP A 107 -21.42 -4.65 5.08
N LEU A 108 -22.04 -3.47 4.99
CA LEU A 108 -23.15 -3.09 5.86
C LEU A 108 -24.41 -3.93 5.63
N PHE A 109 -24.68 -4.35 4.39
CA PHE A 109 -25.95 -4.97 4.02
C PHE A 109 -25.90 -6.49 3.82
N ILE A 110 -24.73 -7.12 3.61
CA ILE A 110 -24.64 -8.56 3.28
C ILE A 110 -24.16 -9.42 4.44
N ILE A 111 -22.88 -9.31 4.84
CA ILE A 111 -22.34 -10.10 5.96
C ILE A 111 -22.35 -9.31 7.26
N GLY A 112 -21.99 -8.02 7.20
CA GLY A 112 -21.65 -7.24 8.39
C GLY A 112 -20.47 -7.85 9.17
N GLY A 113 -20.29 -7.37 10.40
CA GLY A 113 -19.37 -7.97 11.36
C GLY A 113 -17.88 -7.93 10.97
N ALA A 114 -17.05 -8.54 11.80
CA ALA A 114 -15.59 -8.52 11.63
C ALA A 114 -15.14 -9.31 10.39
N ILE A 115 -15.82 -10.41 10.06
CA ILE A 115 -15.47 -11.25 8.91
C ILE A 115 -15.70 -10.49 7.60
N GLY A 116 -16.87 -9.84 7.44
CA GLY A 116 -17.15 -9.01 6.28
C GLY A 116 -16.17 -7.84 6.16
N ALA A 117 -15.85 -7.18 7.29
CA ALA A 117 -14.94 -6.05 7.31
C ALA A 117 -13.55 -6.42 6.79
N VAL A 118 -13.02 -7.58 7.20
CA VAL A 118 -11.71 -8.06 6.74
C VAL A 118 -11.71 -8.28 5.22
N ILE A 119 -12.75 -8.93 4.67
CA ILE A 119 -12.85 -9.21 3.23
C ILE A 119 -12.90 -7.89 2.43
N ASP A 120 -13.76 -6.95 2.84
CA ASP A 120 -13.94 -5.69 2.13
C ASP A 120 -12.70 -4.78 2.24
N ILE A 121 -11.97 -4.80 3.36
CA ILE A 121 -10.68 -4.09 3.48
C ILE A 121 -9.66 -4.63 2.47
N PHE A 122 -9.51 -5.95 2.36
CA PHE A 122 -8.61 -6.55 1.38
C PHE A 122 -9.03 -6.21 -0.07
N ALA A 123 -10.33 -6.20 -0.35
CA ALA A 123 -10.86 -5.86 -1.66
C ALA A 123 -10.59 -4.39 -2.02
N VAL A 124 -10.76 -3.47 -1.06
CA VAL A 124 -10.41 -2.05 -1.19
C VAL A 124 -8.92 -1.88 -1.46
N ALA A 125 -8.05 -2.53 -0.68
CA ALA A 125 -6.60 -2.45 -0.86
C ALA A 125 -6.17 -2.90 -2.26
N TYR A 126 -6.74 -4.00 -2.76
CA TYR A 126 -6.44 -4.51 -4.10
C TYR A 126 -6.99 -3.61 -5.22
N THR A 127 -8.19 -3.06 -5.03
CA THR A 127 -8.81 -2.10 -5.96
C THR A 127 -7.94 -0.86 -6.12
N VAL A 128 -7.46 -0.30 -5.01
CA VAL A 128 -6.59 0.87 -5.01
C VAL A 128 -5.25 0.55 -5.65
N GLN A 129 -4.66 -0.61 -5.33
CA GLN A 129 -3.43 -1.07 -5.97
C GLN A 129 -3.59 -1.18 -7.49
N THR A 130 -4.70 -1.74 -7.96
CA THR A 130 -5.01 -1.85 -9.39
C THR A 130 -5.18 -0.48 -10.04
N ALA A 131 -5.95 0.40 -9.41
CA ALA A 131 -6.25 1.73 -9.92
C ALA A 131 -4.96 2.57 -10.08
N THR A 132 -4.07 2.49 -9.10
CA THR A 132 -2.86 3.32 -9.03
C THR A 132 -1.65 2.72 -9.74
N ARG A 133 -1.40 1.41 -9.60
CA ARG A 133 -0.10 0.81 -9.98
C ARG A 133 -0.15 -0.10 -11.19
N SER A 134 -1.34 -0.43 -11.71
CA SER A 134 -1.42 -1.23 -12.93
C SER A 134 -0.93 -0.43 -14.14
N LYS A 135 0.01 -0.98 -14.93
CA LYS A 135 0.44 -0.43 -16.24
C LYS A 135 -0.66 -0.52 -17.32
N LYS A 136 -1.84 -1.04 -16.97
CA LYS A 136 -3.00 -1.18 -17.88
C LYS A 136 -3.69 0.16 -18.13
N GLY A 137 -4.34 0.30 -19.29
CA GLY A 137 -5.20 1.45 -19.59
C GLY A 137 -6.38 1.56 -18.63
N THR A 138 -6.93 2.77 -18.47
CA THR A 138 -8.01 3.08 -17.52
C THR A 138 -9.22 2.16 -17.66
N GLY A 139 -9.66 1.85 -18.88
CA GLY A 139 -10.79 0.95 -19.11
C GLY A 139 -10.55 -0.47 -18.57
N ALA A 140 -9.35 -1.02 -18.76
CA ALA A 140 -8.99 -2.33 -18.25
C ALA A 140 -8.87 -2.34 -16.72
N LYS A 141 -8.40 -1.25 -16.11
CA LYS A 141 -8.39 -1.08 -14.64
C LYS A 141 -9.80 -1.11 -14.08
N VAL A 142 -10.71 -0.32 -14.66
CA VAL A 142 -12.12 -0.26 -14.24
C VAL A 142 -12.77 -1.63 -14.40
N GLY A 143 -12.60 -2.30 -15.55
CA GLY A 143 -13.14 -3.64 -15.78
C GLY A 143 -12.66 -4.67 -14.76
N LEU A 144 -11.38 -4.60 -14.37
CA LEU A 144 -10.83 -5.49 -13.35
C LEU A 144 -11.41 -5.19 -11.96
N CYS A 145 -11.59 -3.92 -11.60
CA CYS A 145 -12.27 -3.53 -10.36
C CYS A 145 -13.73 -4.00 -10.31
N ILE A 146 -14.46 -3.95 -11.43
CA ILE A 146 -15.82 -4.50 -11.54
C ILE A 146 -15.79 -6.01 -11.29
N ALA A 147 -14.88 -6.74 -11.94
CA ALA A 147 -14.77 -8.18 -11.78
C ALA A 147 -14.48 -8.57 -10.32
N ILE A 148 -13.57 -7.86 -9.64
CA ILE A 148 -13.27 -8.10 -8.24
C ILE A 148 -14.49 -7.81 -7.37
N TYR A 149 -15.17 -6.69 -7.59
CA TYR A 149 -16.38 -6.35 -6.83
C TYR A 149 -17.44 -7.45 -6.93
N VAL A 150 -17.68 -7.98 -8.13
CA VAL A 150 -18.63 -9.08 -8.34
C VAL A 150 -18.20 -10.34 -7.59
N VAL A 151 -16.92 -10.72 -7.68
CA VAL A 151 -16.39 -11.90 -6.96
C VAL A 151 -16.53 -11.74 -5.45
N VAL A 152 -16.18 -10.58 -4.90
CA VAL A 152 -16.29 -10.28 -3.47
C VAL A 152 -17.74 -10.32 -3.01
N THR A 153 -18.67 -9.80 -3.82
CA THR A 153 -20.10 -9.83 -3.51
C THR A 153 -20.62 -11.27 -3.47
N ILE A 154 -20.25 -12.11 -4.45
CA ILE A 154 -20.63 -13.54 -4.48
C ILE A 154 -20.08 -14.28 -3.26
N LEU A 155 -18.79 -14.09 -2.95
CA LEU A 155 -18.17 -14.68 -1.76
C LEU A 155 -18.89 -14.21 -0.48
N SER A 156 -19.27 -12.93 -0.45
CA SER A 156 -19.97 -12.36 0.70
C SER A 156 -21.35 -13.01 0.90
N LEU A 157 -22.09 -13.22 -0.18
CA LEU A 157 -23.40 -13.89 -0.14
C LEU A 157 -23.30 -15.36 0.29
N ILE A 158 -22.30 -16.10 -0.22
CA ILE A 158 -22.08 -17.50 0.16
C ILE A 158 -21.80 -17.60 1.66
N LEU A 159 -20.90 -16.77 2.17
CA LEU A 159 -20.55 -16.74 3.59
C LEU A 159 -21.73 -16.30 4.47
N ALA A 160 -22.51 -15.30 4.06
CA ALA A 160 -23.73 -14.90 4.76
C ALA A 160 -24.72 -16.07 4.86
N GLY A 161 -24.93 -16.80 3.75
CA GLY A 161 -25.80 -17.98 3.73
C GLY A 161 -25.29 -19.12 4.62
N LEU A 162 -23.98 -19.39 4.62
CA LEU A 162 -23.37 -20.38 5.50
C LEU A 162 -23.53 -20.00 6.98
N LEU A 163 -23.29 -18.74 7.34
CA LEU A 163 -23.47 -18.26 8.72
C LEU A 163 -24.93 -18.33 9.16
N ALA A 164 -25.87 -17.97 8.28
CA ALA A 164 -27.30 -18.09 8.57
C ALA A 164 -27.73 -19.55 8.80
N ASN A 165 -27.17 -20.51 8.06
CA ASN A 165 -27.43 -21.94 8.25
C ASN A 165 -26.81 -22.50 9.54
N VAL A 166 -25.71 -21.92 10.02
CA VAL A 166 -25.04 -22.36 11.28
C VAL A 166 -25.73 -21.77 12.52
N LEU A 167 -26.37 -20.61 12.38
CA LEU A 167 -27.05 -19.91 13.47
C LEU A 167 -28.53 -20.32 13.66
N ASN A 168 -29.10 -21.09 12.74
CA ASN A 168 -30.42 -21.73 12.84
C ASN A 168 -30.29 -23.17 13.34
#